data_AF-X1MVA6-F1
#
_entry.id   AF-X1MVA6-F1
#
_cell.length_a   1.000
_cell.length_b   1.000
_cell.length_c   1.000
_cell.angle_alpha   90.00
_cell.angle_beta   90.00
_cell.angle_gamma   90.00
#
_symmetry.space_group_name_H-M   'P 1'
#
loop_
_entity.id
_entity.type
_entity.pdbx_description
1 polymer ?
#
loop_
_entity_poly.entity_id
_entity_poly.type
_entity_poly.pdbx_seq_one_letter_code
_entity_poly.pdbx_strand_id
1 'polypeptide(L)' 'ELNPYYLCTFLNSKYGYLQILQKSYGGVVPEISQDGLKELMIYIPQQKQFQVYIENLVKKAYEKKQNCKTKVQPS' A
#
# COMPACT_ATOMS: atom_id res chain seq x y z
N GLU A 1 7.37 -16.30 -0.45
CA GLU A 1 6.46 -15.49 -1.29
C GLU A 1 6.04 -14.25 -0.54
N LEU A 2 6.03 -13.11 -1.22
CA LEU A 2 5.64 -11.80 -0.69
C LEU A 2 4.18 -11.55 -1.02
N ASN A 3 3.39 -11.19 -0.01
CA ASN A 3 1.98 -10.90 -0.19
C ASN A 3 1.78 -9.53 -0.89
N PRO A 4 1.03 -9.46 -2.01
CA PRO A 4 0.82 -8.21 -2.73
C PRO A 4 0.03 -7.19 -1.91
N TYR A 5 -0.91 -7.62 -1.07
CA TYR A 5 -1.65 -6.71 -0.18
C TYR A 5 -0.74 -6.07 0.87
N TYR A 6 0.20 -6.85 1.41
CA TYR A 6 1.20 -6.34 2.34
C TYR A 6 2.08 -5.29 1.67
N LEU A 7 2.63 -5.62 0.49
CA LEU A 7 3.49 -4.72 -0.26
C LEU A 7 2.78 -3.39 -0.59
N CYS A 8 1.58 -3.46 -1.16
CA CYS A 8 0.79 -2.26 -1.47
C CYS A 8 0.50 -1.44 -0.21
N THR A 9 0.18 -2.07 0.92
CA THR A 9 -0.09 -1.37 2.18
C THR A 9 1.17 -0.70 2.72
N PHE A 10 2.32 -1.37 2.62
CA PHE A 10 3.61 -0.82 3.05
C PHE A 10 4.02 0.39 2.21
N LEU A 11 3.89 0.31 0.88
CA LEU A 11 4.19 1.41 -0.03
C LEU A 11 3.27 2.62 0.21
N ASN A 12 2.00 2.38 0.55
CA ASN A 12 1.05 3.43 0.92
C ASN A 12 1.18 3.92 2.38
N SER A 13 2.02 3.28 3.20
CA SER A 13 2.28 3.73 4.55
C SER A 13 3.15 4.99 4.54
N LYS A 14 3.20 5.72 5.66
CA LYS A 14 4.05 6.91 5.82
C LYS A 14 5.50 6.67 5.37
N TYR A 15 6.07 5.51 5.71
CA TYR A 15 7.47 5.20 5.39
C TYR A 15 7.66 4.87 3.91
N GLY A 16 6.78 4.05 3.32
CA GLY A 16 6.83 3.74 1.90
C GLY A 16 6.63 4.98 1.04
N TYR A 17 5.63 5.80 1.40
CA TYR A 17 5.33 7.04 0.70
C TYR A 17 6.47 8.06 0.78
N LEU A 18 7.10 8.23 1.97
CA LEU A 18 8.26 9.11 2.11
C LEU A 18 9.47 8.63 1.31
N GLN A 19 9.70 7.32 1.22
CA GLN A 19 10.78 6.78 0.38
C GLN A 19 10.52 7.05 -1.10
N ILE A 20 9.28 6.88 -1.55
CA ILE A 20 8.87 7.21 -2.92
C ILE A 20 9.07 8.71 -3.17
N LEU A 21 8.61 9.57 -2.26
CA LEU A 21 8.76 11.02 -2.37
C LEU A 21 10.22 11.49 -2.44
N GLN A 22 11.10 10.91 -1.62
CA GLN A 22 12.52 11.26 -1.62
C GLN A 22 13.22 10.86 -2.92
N LYS A 23 12.78 9.75 -3.54
CA LYS A 23 13.36 9.23 -4.77
C LYS A 23 12.63 9.71 -6.03
N SER A 24 11.47 10.34 -5.87
CA SER A 24 10.76 10.97 -6.97
C SER A 24 11.36 12.32 -7.31
N TYR A 25 11.50 12.59 -8.59
CA TYR A 25 11.99 13.87 -9.12
C TYR A 25 10.82 14.66 -9.72
N GLY A 26 10.84 15.98 -9.57
CA GLY A 26 10.03 16.90 -10.38
C GLY A 26 8.74 17.43 -9.72
N GLY A 27 8.64 18.77 -9.64
CA GLY A 27 7.39 19.54 -9.63
C GLY A 27 6.18 19.01 -8.85
N VAL A 28 4.99 19.10 -9.47
CA VAL A 28 3.64 18.96 -8.84
C VAL A 28 3.17 17.49 -8.76
N VAL A 29 3.76 16.57 -9.53
CA VAL A 29 3.41 15.15 -9.54
C VAL A 29 4.66 14.32 -9.29
N PRO A 30 4.75 13.60 -8.15
CA PRO A 30 5.91 12.76 -7.87
C PRO A 30 5.95 11.57 -8.83
N GLU A 31 6.97 11.53 -9.69
CA GLU A 31 7.27 10.38 -10.56
C GLU A 31 8.48 9.62 -10.00
N ILE A 32 8.32 8.32 -9.75
CA ILE A 32 9.41 7.46 -9.29
C ILE A 32 10.09 6.80 -10.49
N SER A 33 11.40 6.99 -10.63
CA SER A 33 12.18 6.32 -11.67
C SER A 33 12.31 4.82 -11.37
N GLN A 34 12.56 4.03 -12.41
CA GLN A 34 12.72 2.58 -12.28
C GLN A 34 13.91 2.20 -11.38
N ASP A 35 14.93 3.05 -11.33
CA ASP A 35 16.08 2.90 -10.43
C ASP A 35 15.73 3.30 -8.99
N GLY A 36 14.98 4.38 -8.81
CA GLY A 36 14.44 4.77 -7.50
C GLY A 36 13.55 3.69 -6.89
N LEU A 37 12.79 2.96 -7.72
CA LEU A 37 11.97 1.82 -7.29
C LEU A 37 12.83 0.66 -6.75
N LYS A 38 13.96 0.35 -7.39
CA LYS A 38 14.87 -0.73 -6.96
C LYS A 38 15.59 -0.42 -5.65
N GLU A 39 15.76 0.87 -5.35
CA GLU A 39 16.41 1.33 -4.13
C GLU A 39 15.44 1.44 -2.93
N LEU A 40 14.16 1.10 -3.10
CA LEU A 40 13.20 1.10 -2.01
C LEU A 40 13.54 0.02 -0.98
N MET A 41 13.69 0.44 0.27
CA MET A 41 13.88 -0.48 1.39
C MET A 41 12.52 -0.92 1.92
N ILE A 42 12.14 -2.14 1.55
CA ILE A 42 10.92 -2.79 2.01
C ILE A 42 11.26 -3.72 3.17
N TYR A 43 10.61 -3.51 4.30
CA TYR A 43 10.70 -4.46 5.40
C TYR A 43 9.92 -5.72 5.04
N ILE A 44 10.61 -6.85 4.97
CA ILE A 44 9.96 -8.15 4.75
C ILE A 44 9.91 -8.90 6.08
N PRO A 45 8.73 -9.04 6.69
CA PRO A 45 8.58 -9.77 7.94
C PRO A 45 8.88 -11.26 7.71
N GLN A 46 9.73 -11.84 8.56
CA GLN A 46 10.08 -13.27 8.51
C GLN A 46 8.85 -14.16 8.73
N GLN A 47 7.87 -13.68 9.50
CA GLN A 47 6.64 -14.40 9.81
C GLN A 47 5.59 -14.16 8.71
N LYS A 48 5.28 -15.21 7.94
CA LYS A 48 4.20 -15.16 6.92
C LYS A 48 2.84 -14.78 7.49
N GLN A 49 2.55 -15.18 8.73
CA GLN A 49 1.30 -14.88 9.42
C GLN A 49 1.03 -13.38 9.52
N PHE A 50 2.08 -12.57 9.69
CA PHE A 50 1.94 -11.11 9.74
C PHE A 50 1.49 -10.53 8.39
N GLN A 51 2.02 -11.05 7.28
CA GLN A 51 1.59 -10.61 5.95
C GLN A 51 0.10 -10.95 5.69
N VAL A 52 -0.34 -12.14 6.10
CA VAL A 52 -1.74 -12.58 6.01
C VAL A 52 -2.65 -11.74 6.91
N TYR A 53 -2.19 -11.36 8.10
CA TYR A 53 -2.93 -10.47 8.99
C TYR A 53 -3.21 -9.11 8.35
N ILE A 54 -2.19 -8.50 7.73
CA ILE A 54 -2.35 -7.23 7.00
C ILE A 54 -3.30 -7.40 5.81
N GLU A 55 -3.17 -8.46 5.02
CA GLU A 55 -4.10 -8.77 3.93
C GLU A 55 -5.56 -8.80 4.42
N ASN A 56 -5.83 -9.52 5.51
CA ASN A 56 -7.17 -9.64 6.07
C ASN A 56 -7.72 -8.28 6.55
N LEU A 57 -6.88 -7.42 7.13
CA LEU A 57 -7.28 -6.06 7.50
C LEU A 57 -7.67 -5.22 6.27
N VAL A 58 -6.86 -5.28 5.21
CA VAL A 58 -7.11 -4.54 3.96
C VAL A 58 -8.41 -5.00 3.31
N LYS A 59 -8.62 -6.32 3.20
CA LYS A 59 -9.86 -6.88 2.65
C LYS A 59 -11.09 -6.44 3.45
N LYS A 60 -11.04 -6.55 4.79
CA LYS A 60 -12.13 -6.08 5.67
C LYS A 60 -12.41 -4.59 5.52
N ALA A 61 -11.37 -3.76 5.41
CA ALA A 61 -11.54 -2.33 5.18
C ALA A 61 -12.21 -2.05 3.83
N TYR A 62 -11.83 -2.79 2.79
CA TYR A 62 -12.42 -2.66 1.46
C TYR A 62 -13.87 -3.15 1.42
N GLU A 63 -14.19 -4.28 2.06
CA GLU A 63 -15.56 -4.75 2.26
C GLU A 63 -16.44 -3.73 2.98
N LYS A 64 -15.95 -3.13 4.08
CA LYS A 64 -16.67 -2.06 4.78
C LYS A 64 -16.90 -0.85 3.87
N LYS A 65 -15.89 -0.45 3.09
CA LYS A 65 -16.00 0.67 2.13
C LYS A 65 -17.04 0.36 1.05
N GLN A 66 -17.05 -0.85 0.52
CA GLN A 66 -18.06 -1.29 -0.46
C GLN A 66 -19.46 -1.27 0.16
N ASN A 67 -19.64 -1.86 1.34
CA ASN A 67 -20.93 -1.90 2.04
C ASN A 67 -21.46 -0.50 2.41
N CYS A 68 -20.58 0.47 2.67
CA CYS A 68 -20.99 1.87 2.82
C CYS A 68 -21.45 2.46 1.47
N LYS A 69 -20.74 2.20 0.37
CA LYS A 69 -21.15 2.68 -0.96
C LYS A 69 -22.48 2.08 -1.44
N THR A 70 -22.75 0.80 -1.17
CA THR A 70 -24.03 0.16 -1.51
C THR A 70 -25.21 0.67 -0.66
N LYS A 71 -24.96 1.39 0.44
CA LYS A 71 -25.99 2.06 1.25
C LYS A 71 -26.21 3.54 0.87
N VAL A 72 -25.44 4.09 -0.08
CA VAL A 72 -25.61 5.48 -0.59
C VAL A 72 -26.37 5.51 -1.93
N GLN A 73 -27.00 4.40 -2.33
CA GLN A 73 -28.15 4.44 -3.22
C GLN A 73 -29.25 3.60 -2.56
N PRO A 74 -30.14 4.24 -1.81
CA PRO A 74 -31.51 4.34 -2.30
C PRO A 74 -32.18 5.70 -2.00
N SER A 75 -33.24 5.93 -2.78
CA SER A 75 -34.18 7.07 -2.85
C SER A 75 -33.67 8.35 -3.49
#